data_AF-A0A7T1AYT4-F1
#
_entry.id   AF-A0A7T1AYT4-F1
#
_cell.length_a   1.000
_cell.length_b   1.000
_cell.length_c   1.000
_cell.angle_alpha   90.00
_cell.angle_beta   90.00
_cell.angle_gamma   90.00
#
_symmetry.space_group_name_H-M   'P 1'
#
loop_
_entity.id
_entity.type
_entity.pdbx_description
1 polymer ?
#
loop_
_entity_poly.entity_id
_entity_poly.type
_entity_poly.pdbx_seq_one_letter_code
_entity_poly.pdbx_strand_id
1 'polypeptide(L)' 'MSEVETKRIYDINKNKFHGVFQSARPYTAVTVGGQSGQISFPVAVIEYENELRVVEPYQVRFIQEDE' A
#
# COMPACT_ATOMS: atom_id res chain seq x y z
N MET A 1 3.34 27.81 -2.19
CA MET A 1 4.42 26.85 -2.46
C MET A 1 3.76 25.48 -2.48
N SER A 2 3.79 24.76 -3.60
CA SER A 2 3.23 23.41 -3.67
C SER A 2 4.18 22.46 -2.95
N GLU A 3 3.75 21.90 -1.82
CA GLU A 3 4.51 20.86 -1.13
C GLU A 3 4.62 19.64 -2.06
N VAL A 4 5.85 19.22 -2.35
CA VAL A 4 6.10 17.97 -3.06
C VAL A 4 5.79 16.85 -2.06
N GLU A 5 4.66 16.15 -2.26
CA GLU A 5 4.24 15.05 -1.42
C GLU A 5 5.16 13.84 -1.66
N THR A 6 6.21 13.70 -0.85
CA THR A 6 7.12 12.55 -0.92
C THR A 6 6.56 11.40 -0.12
N LYS A 7 6.01 10.40 -0.82
CA LYS A 7 5.53 9.16 -0.17
C LYS A 7 6.72 8.36 0.38
N ARG A 8 6.60 7.91 1.63
CA ARG A 8 7.63 7.09 2.32
C ARG A 8 7.79 5.72 1.66
N ILE A 9 9.04 5.25 1.55
CA ILE A 9 9.39 3.86 1.22
C ILE A 9 9.75 3.12 2.52
N TYR A 10 9.28 1.89 2.65
CA TYR A 10 9.49 1.00 3.78
C TYR A 10 10.47 -0.10 3.41
N ASP A 11 11.64 -0.04 4.04
CA ASP A 11 12.66 -1.09 3.98
C ASP A 11 12.33 -2.18 5.00
N ILE A 12 12.06 -3.39 4.51
CA ILE A 12 11.69 -4.54 5.35
C ILE A 12 12.38 -5.82 4.89
N ASN A 13 12.55 -6.76 5.83
CA ASN A 13 12.89 -8.14 5.50
C ASN A 13 11.68 -8.87 4.90
N LYS A 14 11.94 -9.90 4.08
CA LYS A 14 10.87 -10.69 3.42
C LYS A 14 9.92 -11.36 4.43
N ASN A 15 10.44 -11.78 5.59
CA ASN A 15 9.63 -12.38 6.66
C ASN A 15 8.65 -11.39 7.34
N LYS A 16 8.82 -10.08 7.13
CA LYS A 16 7.92 -9.02 7.61
C LYS A 16 6.86 -8.60 6.59
N PHE A 17 6.80 -9.28 5.44
CA PHE A 17 5.81 -9.03 4.40
C PHE A 17 4.70 -10.07 4.44
N HIS A 18 3.46 -9.62 4.65
CA HIS A 18 2.30 -10.51 4.80
C HIS A 18 1.53 -10.74 3.50
N GLY A 19 1.80 -9.95 2.45
CA GLY A 19 1.20 -10.12 1.13
C GLY A 19 0.55 -8.86 0.57
N VAL A 20 -0.01 -9.00 -0.63
CA VAL A 20 -0.82 -7.98 -1.31
C VAL A 20 -2.29 -8.41 -1.29
N PHE A 21 -3.16 -7.49 -0.91
CA PHE A 21 -4.59 -7.69 -0.77
C PHE A 21 -5.36 -6.66 -1.59
N GLN A 22 -6.63 -6.94 -1.89
CA GLN A 22 -7.54 -5.97 -2.48
C GLN A 22 -8.22 -5.18 -1.35
N SER A 23 -7.92 -3.89 -1.24
CA SER A 23 -8.64 -3.01 -0.34
C SER A 23 -9.81 -2.38 -1.09
N ALA A 24 -10.99 -2.56 -0.54
CA ALA A 24 -12.19 -1.91 -1.03
C ALA A 24 -12.33 -0.58 -0.29
N ARG A 25 -12.12 0.56 -0.98
CA ARG A 25 -12.35 1.87 -0.35
C ARG A 25 -13.85 1.99 -0.01
N PRO A 26 -14.22 2.49 1.18
CA PRO A 26 -15.61 2.78 1.46
C PRO A 26 -16.09 3.84 0.46
N TYR A 27 -17.08 3.46 -0.35
CA TYR A 27 -17.86 4.28 -1.30
C TYR A 27 -17.27 5.66 -1.63
N THR A 28 -16.17 5.70 -2.38
CA THR A 28 -15.89 6.87 -3.20
C THR A 28 -16.67 6.65 -4.49
N ALA A 29 -17.83 7.30 -4.62
CA ALA A 29 -18.60 7.25 -5.85
C ALA A 29 -17.77 7.93 -6.95
N VAL A 30 -17.04 7.14 -7.73
CA VAL A 30 -16.29 7.66 -8.86
C VAL A 30 -17.16 7.47 -10.08
N THR A 31 -17.83 8.53 -10.50
CA THR A 31 -18.61 8.54 -11.74
C THR A 31 -17.64 8.65 -12.92
N VAL A 32 -17.02 7.54 -13.33
CA VAL A 32 -16.35 7.47 -14.63
C VAL A 32 -17.41 7.00 -15.64
N GLY A 33 -17.93 7.91 -16.45
CA GLY A 33 -18.83 7.57 -17.56
C GLY A 33 -20.19 6.97 -17.17
N GLY A 34 -20.68 7.21 -15.95
CA GLY A 34 -22.04 6.79 -15.53
C GLY A 34 -22.16 5.38 -14.94
N GLN A 35 -21.04 4.68 -14.67
CA GLN A 35 -21.05 3.42 -13.93
C GLN A 35 -20.72 3.66 -12.45
N SER A 36 -21.63 3.26 -11.56
CA SER A 36 -21.37 3.19 -10.12
C SER A 36 -20.78 1.82 -9.77
N GLY A 37 -19.62 1.81 -9.13
CA GLY A 37 -18.94 0.59 -8.71
C GLY A 37 -18.00 0.83 -7.53
N GLN A 38 -17.65 -0.23 -6.82
CA GLN A 38 -16.65 -0.19 -5.77
C GLN A 38 -15.26 -0.25 -6.42
N ILE A 39 -14.45 0.80 -6.23
CA ILE A 39 -13.05 0.74 -6.66
C ILE A 39 -12.26 -0.05 -5.62
N SER A 40 -11.78 -1.23 -6.02
CA SER A 40 -10.75 -1.95 -5.29
C SER A 40 -9.37 -1.51 -5.78
N PHE A 41 -8.42 -1.38 -4.86
CA PHE A 41 -7.02 -1.10 -5.19
C PHE A 41 -6.12 -2.05 -4.39
N PRO A 42 -4.98 -2.46 -4.97
CA PRO A 42 -4.04 -3.32 -4.27
C PRO A 42 -3.37 -2.56 -3.13
N VAL A 43 -3.25 -3.23 -1.97
CA VAL A 43 -2.51 -2.76 -0.81
C VAL A 43 -1.56 -3.85 -0.33
N ALA A 44 -0.38 -3.47 0.12
CA ALA A 44 0.56 -4.36 0.79
C ALA A 44 0.35 -4.30 2.31
N VAL A 45 0.42 -5.45 2.98
CA VAL A 45 0.43 -5.54 4.44
C VAL A 45 1.82 -5.92 4.90
N ILE A 46 2.40 -5.09 5.77
CA ILE A 46 3.77 -5.24 6.29
C ILE A 46 3.77 -5.14 7.81
N GLU A 47 4.74 -5.78 8.45
CA GLU A 47 5.09 -5.51 9.84
C GLU A 47 6.27 -4.52 9.88
N TYR A 48 6.07 -3.38 10.52
CA TYR A 48 7.07 -2.33 10.64
C TYR A 48 7.00 -1.73 12.04
N GLU A 49 8.14 -1.60 12.74
CA GLU A 49 8.19 -1.11 14.13
C GLU A 49 7.29 -1.95 15.08
N ASN A 50 7.18 -3.26 14.85
CA ASN A 50 6.30 -4.20 15.55
C ASN A 50 4.79 -3.93 15.40
N GLU A 51 4.39 -3.17 14.38
CA GLU A 51 2.99 -2.88 14.06
C GLU A 51 2.66 -3.32 12.63
N LEU A 52 1.42 -3.81 12.42
CA LEU A 52 0.91 -4.07 11.08
C LEU A 52 0.51 -2.76 10.39
N ARG A 53 1.01 -2.55 9.17
CA ARG A 53 0.70 -1.38 8.35
C ARG A 53 0.18 -1.78 6.98
N VAL A 54 -0.78 -1.00 6.49
CA VAL A 54 -1.32 -1.10 5.13
C VAL A 54 -0.72 0.02 4.30
N VAL A 55 -0.01 -0.32 3.24
CA VAL A 55 0.71 0.63 2.37
C VAL A 55 0.43 0.34 0.89
N GLU A 56 0.78 1.27 0.01
CA GLU A 56 0.72 1.00 -1.42
C GLU A 56 1.86 0.04 -1.82
N PRO A 57 1.66 -0.92 -2.74
CA PRO A 57 2.67 -1.96 -3.03
C PRO A 57 4.05 -1.44 -3.42
N TYR A 58 4.13 -0.32 -4.15
CA TYR A 58 5.42 0.28 -4.54
C TYR A 58 6.17 0.94 -3.38
N GLN A 59 5.52 1.12 -2.22
CA GLN A 59 6.17 1.65 -1.03
C GLN A 59 7.00 0.58 -0.30
N VAL A 60 6.96 -0.69 -0.72
CA VAL A 60 7.70 -1.77 -0.07
C VAL A 60 9.00 -2.03 -0.82
N ARG A 61 10.13 -1.98 -0.12
CA ARG A 61 11.44 -2.39 -0.63
C ARG A 61 12.01 -3.48 0.28
N PHE A 62 12.40 -4.59 -0.32
CA PHE A 62 13.05 -5.66 0.42
C PHE A 62 14.53 -5.34 0.59
N ILE A 63 15.00 -5.35 1.83
CA ILE A 63 16.44 -5.33 2.09
C ILE A 63 17.00 -6.73 1.83
N GLN A 64 18.22 -6.78 1.30
CA GLN A 64 18.94 -8.02 1.10
C GLN A 64 19.47 -8.47 2.46
N GLU A 65 19.16 -9.70 2.86
CA GLU A 65 19.86 -10.33 3.98
C GLU A 65 21.19 -10.84 3.42
N ASP A 66 22.31 -10.38 4.00
CA ASP A 66 23.62 -10.98 3.74
C ASP A 66 23.54 -12.43 4.25
N GLU A 67 23.62 -13.41 3.34
CA GLU A 67 23.58 -14.86 3.64
C GLU A 67 24.72 -15.31 4.57
#